data_AF-A0A819CG47-F1
#
_entry.id   AF-A0A819CG47-F1
#
_cell.length_a   1.000
_cell.length_b   1.000
_cell.length_c   1.000
_cell.angle_alpha   90.00
_cell.angle_beta   90.00
_cell.angle_gamma   90.00
#
_symmetry.space_group_name_H-M   'P 1'
#
loop_
_entity.id
_entity.type
_entity.pdbx_description
1 polymer ?
#
loop_
_entity_poly.entity_id
_entity_poly.type
_entity_poly.pdbx_seq_one_letter_code
_entity_poly.pdbx_strand_id
1 'polypeptide(L)'
;MDDSWSRCPVCFEDYSLLHRPTTFVCGHSTCIDHTSGLNRLRECPICRYPLNQQHEYNVSYSLEEASCLYRSIKNTAGYSTIEFPSEHIGSNHIKIMNPDDIYARQLQEKFNYEIQNEHVEERPTTILALIFAVISSQQKSQHIGQKKECGHGCFLTTTSQCCSCSDRRPHSEYKGYEKYVDGRGIQRTGQRNQDYCPSCKTN
;
A
#
# COMPACT_ATOMS: atom_id res chain seq x y z
N MET A 1 19.07 6.53 -3.57
CA MET A 1 18.05 5.84 -4.38
C MET A 1 17.38 6.92 -5.21
N ASP A 2 17.07 6.63 -6.48
CA ASP A 2 16.38 7.58 -7.35
C ASP A 2 14.90 7.63 -6.97
N ASP A 3 14.38 8.83 -6.72
CA ASP A 3 12.98 9.08 -6.33
C ASP A 3 12.03 9.03 -7.53
N SER A 4 12.45 8.41 -8.63
CA SER A 4 11.73 8.40 -9.90
C SER A 4 10.36 7.73 -9.84
N TRP A 5 10.09 6.91 -8.82
CA TRP A 5 8.80 6.26 -8.65
C TRP A 5 7.65 7.22 -8.30
N SER A 6 7.93 8.36 -7.66
CA SER A 6 6.92 9.36 -7.27
C SER A 6 6.73 10.48 -8.31
N ARG A 7 7.41 10.38 -9.46
CA ARG A 7 7.43 11.40 -10.52
C ARG A 7 6.92 10.84 -11.84
N CYS A 8 6.29 11.69 -12.62
CA CYS A 8 5.92 11.33 -13.98
C CYS A 8 7.15 11.32 -14.89
N PRO A 9 7.42 10.26 -15.67
CA PRO A 9 8.57 10.22 -16.58
C PRO A 9 8.40 11.12 -17.82
N VAL A 10 7.23 11.75 -18.01
CA VAL A 10 6.91 12.59 -19.18
C VAL A 10 7.09 14.07 -18.87
N CYS A 11 6.47 14.57 -17.79
CA CYS A 11 6.63 15.97 -17.37
C CYS A 11 7.63 16.17 -16.24
N PHE A 12 8.14 15.09 -15.62
CA PHE A 12 9.03 15.13 -14.46
C PHE A 12 8.44 15.78 -13.21
N GLU A 13 7.14 16.05 -13.19
CA GLU A 13 6.45 16.56 -12.01
C GLU A 13 6.10 15.43 -11.04
N ASP A 14 6.09 15.75 -9.75
CA ASP A 14 5.66 14.81 -8.71
C ASP A 14 4.15 14.56 -8.78
N TYR A 15 3.75 13.30 -8.55
CA TYR A 15 2.33 12.95 -8.48
C TYR A 15 1.62 13.70 -7.35
N SER A 16 0.46 14.28 -7.68
CA SER A 16 -0.34 15.13 -6.80
C SER A 16 -1.76 15.28 -7.34
N LEU A 17 -2.62 16.05 -6.67
CA LEU A 17 -3.95 16.39 -7.17
C LEU A 17 -3.94 17.08 -8.54
N LEU A 18 -2.87 17.84 -8.83
CA LEU A 18 -2.68 18.49 -10.14
C LEU A 18 -2.08 17.54 -11.18
N HIS A 19 -1.21 16.63 -10.74
CA HIS A 19 -0.51 15.67 -11.60
C HIS A 19 -0.93 14.25 -11.21
N ARG A 20 -2.17 13.87 -11.54
CA ARG A 20 -2.77 12.64 -11.04
C ARG A 20 -2.17 11.41 -11.73
N PRO A 21 -1.63 10.42 -10.99
CA PRO A 21 -1.02 9.25 -11.60
C PRO A 21 -2.06 8.32 -12.21
N THR A 22 -1.70 7.65 -13.30
CA THR A 22 -2.34 6.44 -13.79
C THR A 22 -1.29 5.35 -13.95
N THR A 23 -1.70 4.10 -13.78
CA THR A 23 -0.81 2.94 -13.88
C THR A 23 -1.22 2.08 -15.07
N PHE A 24 -0.28 1.81 -15.97
CA PHE A 24 -0.49 0.94 -17.12
C PHE A 24 -0.49 -0.54 -16.70
N VAL A 25 -1.00 -1.40 -17.60
CA VAL A 25 -0.97 -2.86 -17.42
C VAL A 25 0.45 -3.44 -17.28
N CYS A 26 1.47 -2.73 -17.75
CA CYS A 26 2.87 -3.10 -17.56
C CYS A 26 3.45 -2.69 -16.20
N GLY A 27 2.66 -2.06 -15.32
CA GLY A 27 3.06 -1.62 -13.98
C GLY A 27 3.71 -0.24 -13.90
N HIS A 28 4.04 0.38 -15.04
CA HIS A 28 4.59 1.75 -15.06
C HIS A 28 3.49 2.80 -14.93
N SER A 29 3.86 3.97 -14.39
CA SER A 29 2.90 5.05 -14.16
C SER A 29 3.30 6.36 -14.85
N THR A 30 2.29 7.15 -15.21
CA THR A 30 2.43 8.51 -15.77
C THR A 30 1.28 9.40 -15.29
N CYS A 31 1.31 10.72 -15.50
CA CYS A 31 0.12 11.53 -15.26
C CYS A 31 -1.01 11.14 -16.23
N ILE A 32 -2.25 11.18 -15.75
CA ILE A 32 -3.42 10.87 -16.55
C ILE A 32 -3.54 11.80 -17.78
N ASP A 33 -3.15 13.06 -17.66
CA ASP A 33 -3.19 14.01 -18.77
C ASP A 33 -2.23 13.63 -19.91
N HIS A 34 -1.12 12.96 -19.59
CA HIS A 34 -0.14 12.49 -20.57
C HIS A 34 -0.56 11.20 -21.28
N THR A 35 -1.59 10.50 -20.80
CA THR A 35 -2.11 9.29 -21.48
C THR A 35 -2.65 9.60 -22.87
N SER A 36 -3.27 10.77 -23.03
CA SER A 36 -3.84 11.23 -24.30
C SER A 36 -2.77 11.40 -25.38
N GLY A 37 -1.58 11.90 -25.03
CA GLY A 37 -0.44 12.01 -25.92
C GLY A 37 0.19 10.66 -26.25
N LEU A 38 0.24 9.74 -25.27
CA LEU A 38 0.77 8.39 -25.43
C LEU A 38 -0.09 7.50 -26.33
N ASN A 39 -1.37 7.81 -26.51
CA ASN A 39 -2.23 7.15 -27.50
C ASN A 39 -1.70 7.26 -28.94
N ARG A 40 -0.84 8.24 -29.24
CA ARG A 40 -0.17 8.35 -30.55
C ARG A 40 0.96 7.34 -30.71
N LEU A 41 1.76 7.15 -29.66
CA LEU A 41 2.88 6.20 -29.67
C LEU A 41 2.42 4.75 -29.47
N ARG A 42 1.26 4.56 -28.81
CA ARG A 42 0.67 3.25 -28.48
C ARG A 42 1.60 2.33 -27.69
N GLU A 43 2.51 2.92 -26.92
CA GLU A 43 3.47 2.18 -26.11
C GLU A 43 3.79 2.94 -24.82
N CYS A 44 4.15 2.20 -23.78
CA CYS A 44 4.63 2.76 -22.53
C CYS A 44 5.93 3.55 -22.77
N PRO A 45 6.05 4.80 -22.28
CA PRO A 45 7.25 5.62 -22.50
C PRO A 45 8.49 5.09 -21.77
N ILE A 46 8.30 4.21 -20.78
CA ILE A 46 9.40 3.62 -19.99
C ILE A 46 9.87 2.31 -20.64
N CYS A 47 8.97 1.33 -20.79
CA CYS A 47 9.37 -0.02 -21.22
C CYS A 47 8.93 -0.42 -22.63
N ARG A 48 8.31 0.50 -23.40
CA ARG A 48 7.79 0.25 -24.75
C ARG A 48 6.74 -0.86 -24.83
N TYR A 49 6.14 -1.25 -23.70
CA TYR A 49 5.03 -2.21 -23.69
C TYR A 49 3.85 -1.66 -24.50
N PRO A 50 3.29 -2.43 -25.46
CA PRO A 50 2.21 -1.97 -26.31
C PRO A 50 0.94 -1.68 -25.51
N LEU A 51 0.36 -0.51 -25.71
CA LEU A 51 -0.84 -0.03 -25.04
C LEU A 51 -2.07 -0.22 -25.94
N ASN A 52 -3.16 -0.78 -25.39
CA ASN A 52 -4.40 -1.00 -26.12
C ASN A 52 -5.21 0.30 -26.21
N GLN A 53 -5.67 0.66 -27.41
CA GLN A 53 -6.44 1.87 -27.68
C GLN A 53 -7.81 1.92 -27.00
N GLN A 54 -8.37 0.77 -26.66
CA GLN A 54 -9.70 0.68 -26.05
C GLN A 54 -9.66 0.75 -24.51
N HIS A 55 -8.47 0.84 -23.91
CA HIS A 55 -8.37 0.87 -22.46
C HIS A 55 -8.55 2.29 -21.93
N GLU A 56 -9.61 2.51 -21.17
CA GLU A 56 -9.78 3.73 -20.40
C GLU A 56 -8.84 3.71 -19.18
N TYR A 57 -7.88 4.64 -19.17
CA TYR A 57 -6.93 4.78 -18.07
C TYR A 57 -7.59 5.52 -16.90
N ASN A 58 -7.54 4.91 -15.72
CA ASN A 58 -8.09 5.48 -14.50
C ASN A 58 -6.97 6.03 -13.59
N VAL A 59 -7.33 6.98 -12.73
CA VAL A 59 -6.41 7.49 -11.71
C VAL A 59 -6.08 6.39 -10.71
N SER A 60 -4.80 6.25 -10.39
CA SER A 60 -4.28 5.38 -9.35
C SER A 60 -4.26 6.13 -8.02
N TYR A 61 -5.39 6.16 -7.31
CA TYR A 61 -5.53 6.84 -6.01
C TYR A 61 -4.49 6.38 -4.99
N SER A 62 -4.18 5.08 -4.95
CA SER A 62 -3.15 4.54 -4.06
C SER A 62 -1.77 5.11 -4.34
N LEU A 63 -1.41 5.33 -5.62
CA LEU A 63 -0.13 5.94 -5.97
C LEU A 63 -0.12 7.46 -5.71
N GLU A 64 -1.26 8.13 -5.89
CA GLU A 64 -1.45 9.55 -5.55
C GLU A 64 -1.21 9.77 -4.05
N GLU A 65 -1.88 8.98 -3.20
CA GLU A 65 -1.72 9.03 -1.74
C GLU A 65 -0.31 8.67 -1.29
N ALA A 66 0.27 7.60 -1.84
CA ALA A 66 1.63 7.19 -1.51
C ALA A 66 2.67 8.26 -1.86
N SER A 67 2.51 8.94 -3.01
CA SER A 67 3.41 10.02 -3.43
C SER A 67 3.28 11.26 -2.54
N CYS A 68 2.05 11.61 -2.14
CA CYS A 68 1.80 12.70 -1.18
C CYS A 68 2.41 12.40 0.19
N LEU A 69 2.23 11.17 0.69
CA LEU A 69 2.82 10.73 1.96
C LEU A 69 4.35 10.74 1.90
N TYR A 70 4.92 10.22 0.82
CA TYR A 70 6.37 10.22 0.60
C TYR A 70 6.94 11.63 0.67
N ARG A 71 6.31 12.59 -0.01
CA ARG A 71 6.73 14.00 0.03
C ARG A 71 6.65 14.59 1.43
N SER A 72 5.58 14.27 2.16
CA SER A 72 5.39 14.73 3.54
C SER A 72 6.50 14.20 4.46
N ILE A 73 6.85 12.92 4.32
CA ILE A 73 7.95 12.30 5.05
C ILE A 73 9.29 12.96 4.68
N LYS A 74 9.56 13.13 3.38
CA LYS A 74 10.81 13.73 2.88
C LYS A 74 11.00 15.16 3.41
N ASN A 75 9.94 15.97 3.37
CA ASN A 75 9.95 17.33 3.90
C ASN A 75 10.14 17.36 5.42
N THR A 76 9.48 16.47 6.16
CA THR A 76 9.54 16.42 7.63
C THR A 76 10.89 15.92 8.12
N ALA A 77 11.47 14.94 7.44
CA ALA A 77 12.76 14.35 7.81
C ALA A 77 13.96 15.26 7.47
N GLY A 78 13.72 16.51 7.05
CA GLY A 78 14.80 17.45 6.75
C GLY A 78 15.68 17.00 5.58
N TYR A 79 15.17 16.11 4.70
CA TYR A 79 15.79 15.86 3.40
C TYR A 79 15.49 17.03 2.48
N SER A 80 15.99 18.22 2.83
CA SER A 80 16.44 19.14 1.80
C SER A 80 17.47 18.34 1.00
N THR A 81 17.17 18.13 -0.27
CA THR A 81 18.15 17.61 -1.22
C THR A 81 19.28 18.63 -1.22
N ILE A 82 20.32 18.38 -0.43
CA ILE A 82 21.62 19.00 -0.65
C ILE A 82 22.02 18.46 -2.01
N GLU A 83 21.91 19.29 -3.04
CA GLU A 83 22.47 18.99 -4.36
C GLU A 83 23.98 18.82 -4.16
N PHE A 84 24.43 17.58 -4.02
CA PHE A 84 25.86 17.29 -4.03
C PHE A 84 26.32 17.31 -5.48
N PRO A 85 27.28 18.19 -5.84
CA PRO A 85 27.93 18.10 -7.16
C PRO A 85 28.51 16.70 -7.31
N SER A 86 28.17 16.07 -8.43
CA SER A 86 28.28 14.64 -8.65
C SER A 86 29.73 14.17 -8.84
N GLU A 87 30.53 14.12 -7.78
CA GLU A 87 31.82 13.42 -7.81
C GLU A 87 32.06 12.65 -6.49
N HIS A 88 32.16 11.33 -6.65
CA HIS A 88 32.59 10.30 -5.68
C HIS A 88 31.51 9.45 -4.98
N ILE A 89 31.54 8.17 -5.37
CA ILE A 89 30.72 7.06 -4.91
C ILE A 89 31.29 6.52 -3.59
N GLY A 90 30.41 6.33 -2.60
CA GLY A 90 30.69 5.53 -1.40
C GLY A 90 29.39 5.15 -0.68
N SER A 91 29.07 3.86 -0.69
CA SER A 91 27.84 3.24 -0.19
C SER A 91 27.53 3.56 1.28
N ASN A 92 26.26 3.88 1.60
CA ASN A 92 25.76 3.90 2.97
C ASN A 92 24.49 3.04 3.11
N HIS A 93 24.57 2.07 4.02
CA HIS A 93 23.45 1.27 4.52
C HIS A 93 22.58 2.11 5.46
N ILE A 94 21.25 2.10 5.26
CA ILE A 94 20.28 2.66 6.21
C ILE A 94 19.52 1.50 6.87
N LYS A 95 19.53 1.46 8.21
CA LYS A 95 18.69 0.56 9.01
C LYS A 95 17.29 1.17 9.16
N ILE A 96 16.27 0.42 8.74
CA ILE A 96 14.88 0.69 9.10
C ILE A 96 14.74 0.31 10.58
N MET A 97 14.40 1.27 11.44
CA MET A 97 14.27 1.03 12.88
C MET A 97 12.97 0.29 13.18
N ASN A 98 13.06 -0.75 14.01
CA ASN A 98 11.93 -1.53 14.49
C ASN A 98 11.13 -0.66 15.48
N PRO A 99 9.79 -0.63 15.44
CA PRO A 99 8.97 0.10 16.42
C PRO A 99 9.20 -0.32 17.89
N ASP A 100 9.78 -1.48 18.14
CA ASP A 100 10.22 -1.91 19.50
C ASP A 100 11.59 -1.37 19.91
N ASP A 101 12.26 -0.59 19.06
CA ASP A 101 13.54 0.05 19.35
C ASP A 101 13.36 1.11 20.45
N ILE A 102 14.24 1.05 21.44
CA ILE A 102 14.27 1.94 22.60
C ILE A 102 14.28 3.42 22.16
N TYR A 103 14.89 3.71 21.01
CA TYR A 103 14.90 5.06 20.45
C TYR A 103 13.52 5.54 19.97
N ALA A 104 12.69 4.65 19.40
CA ALA A 104 11.33 4.98 18.99
C ALA A 104 10.44 5.28 20.20
N ARG A 105 10.63 4.53 21.31
CA ARG A 105 9.94 4.81 22.58
C ARG A 105 10.38 6.13 23.22
N GLN A 106 11.68 6.43 23.22
CA GLN A 106 12.19 7.70 23.76
C GLN A 106 11.68 8.91 22.97
N LEU A 107 11.56 8.79 21.64
CA LEU A 107 10.93 9.81 20.81
C LEU A 107 9.44 9.98 21.11
N GLN A 108 8.71 8.88 21.33
CA GLN A 108 7.30 8.91 21.73
C GLN A 108 7.11 9.56 23.12
N GLU A 109 7.98 9.26 24.08
CA GLU A 109 7.92 9.83 25.44
C GLU A 109 8.25 11.31 25.46
N LYS A 110 9.29 11.73 24.72
CA LYS A 110 9.65 13.14 24.56
C LYS A 110 8.51 13.94 23.92
N PHE A 111 7.86 13.34 22.92
CA PHE A 111 6.69 13.92 22.26
C PHE A 111 5.49 14.10 23.20
N ASN A 112 5.18 13.09 24.02
CA ASN A 112 4.10 13.18 25.01
C ASN A 112 4.38 14.23 26.09
N TYR A 113 5.66 14.40 26.47
CA TYR A 113 6.09 15.43 27.41
C TYR A 113 5.94 16.84 26.85
N GLU A 114 6.29 17.05 25.57
CA GLU A 114 6.13 18.32 24.87
C GLU A 114 4.63 18.72 24.77
N ILE A 115 3.74 17.75 24.46
CA ILE A 115 2.28 17.98 24.46
C ILE A 115 1.73 18.42 25.83
N GLN A 116 2.29 17.90 26.92
CA GLN A 116 1.79 18.20 28.27
C GLN A 116 2.30 19.54 28.82
N ASN A 117 3.40 20.08 28.28
CA ASN A 117 4.07 21.25 28.85
C ASN A 117 3.99 22.52 28.01
N GLU A 118 3.38 22.50 26.82
CA GLU A 118 3.16 23.71 26.03
C GLU A 118 1.81 24.39 26.35
N HIS A 119 1.91 25.60 26.91
CA HIS A 119 0.86 26.60 26.79
C HIS A 119 0.68 26.95 25.31
N VAL A 120 -0.47 26.54 24.77
CA VAL A 120 -0.87 26.73 23.37
C VAL A 120 -1.03 28.22 23.07
N GLU A 121 -0.02 28.84 22.47
CA GLU A 121 -0.24 29.82 21.40
C GLU A 121 0.75 29.53 20.26
N GLU A 122 0.19 29.13 19.12
CA GLU A 122 0.83 28.95 17.80
C GLU A 122 1.50 27.58 17.46
N ARG A 123 0.64 26.58 17.22
CA ARG A 123 0.70 25.44 16.26
C ARG A 123 2.05 24.72 16.01
N PRO A 124 2.03 23.38 16.22
CA PRO A 124 2.13 22.46 15.07
C PRO A 124 1.15 21.27 15.17
N THR A 125 -0.17 21.52 15.09
CA THR A 125 -1.19 20.45 15.26
C THR A 125 -1.59 19.72 13.99
N THR A 126 -1.21 20.17 12.78
CA THR A 126 -1.70 19.58 11.52
C THR A 126 -0.87 18.41 11.01
N ILE A 127 0.47 18.48 11.11
CA ILE A 127 1.36 17.42 10.59
C ILE A 127 1.29 16.15 11.46
N LEU A 128 1.23 16.33 12.77
CA LEU A 128 1.15 15.21 13.72
C LEU A 128 -0.22 14.55 13.72
N ALA A 129 -1.30 15.33 13.53
CA ALA A 129 -2.65 14.77 13.32
C ALA A 129 -2.72 13.95 12.01
N LEU A 130 -2.02 14.35 10.95
CA LEU A 130 -1.94 13.59 9.70
C LEU A 130 -1.16 12.28 9.86
N ILE A 131 -0.03 12.28 10.57
CA ILE A 131 0.74 11.06 10.87
C ILE A 131 -0.10 10.09 11.72
N PHE A 132 -0.81 10.59 12.74
CA PHE A 132 -1.71 9.79 13.56
C PHE A 132 -2.91 9.26 12.74
N ALA A 133 -3.47 10.04 11.82
CA ALA A 133 -4.55 9.61 10.94
C ALA A 133 -4.11 8.52 9.95
N VAL A 134 -2.90 8.63 9.37
CA VAL A 134 -2.35 7.63 8.44
C VAL A 134 -2.05 6.31 9.15
N ILE A 135 -1.43 6.36 10.34
CA ILE A 135 -1.17 5.17 11.17
C ILE A 135 -2.50 4.55 11.64
N SER A 136 -3.49 5.36 12.02
CA SER A 136 -4.82 4.89 12.41
C SER A 136 -5.62 4.30 11.23
N SER A 137 -5.40 4.79 10.01
CA SER A 137 -6.04 4.29 8.79
C SER A 137 -5.53 2.89 8.42
N GLN A 138 -4.23 2.62 8.62
CA GLN A 138 -3.67 1.27 8.43
C GLN A 138 -4.10 0.25 9.50
N GLN A 139 -4.59 0.72 10.67
CA GLN A 139 -5.07 -0.16 11.74
C GLN A 139 -6.59 -0.37 11.77
N LYS A 140 -7.37 0.34 10.94
CA LYS A 140 -8.83 0.24 10.90
C LYS A 140 -9.35 -0.38 9.60
N SER A 141 -8.97 -1.63 9.39
CA SER A 141 -9.96 -2.59 8.93
C SER A 141 -9.94 -3.84 9.81
N GLN A 142 -9.94 -3.61 11.12
CA GLN A 142 -10.55 -4.54 12.06
C GLN A 142 -12.07 -4.51 11.80
N HIS A 143 -12.50 -5.07 10.68
CA HIS A 143 -13.90 -5.47 10.52
C HIS A 143 -14.17 -6.45 11.66
N ILE A 144 -14.83 -6.01 12.73
CA ILE A 144 -15.29 -6.91 13.78
C ILE A 144 -16.23 -7.89 13.08
N GLY A 145 -15.74 -9.10 12.79
CA GLY A 145 -16.48 -10.08 12.01
C GLY A 145 -17.83 -10.29 12.67
N GLN A 146 -18.92 -10.03 11.93
CA GLN A 146 -20.26 -10.19 12.48
C GLN A 146 -20.41 -11.64 12.97
N LYS A 147 -20.88 -11.79 14.21
CA LYS A 147 -21.14 -13.11 14.79
C LYS A 147 -22.21 -13.79 13.94
N LYS A 148 -21.87 -14.93 13.36
CA LYS A 148 -22.80 -15.74 12.56
C LYS A 148 -23.61 -16.67 13.46
N GLU A 149 -24.65 -17.31 12.91
CA GLU A 149 -25.51 -18.25 13.65
C GLU A 149 -24.72 -19.42 14.24
N CYS A 150 -23.65 -19.83 13.56
CA CYS A 150 -22.70 -20.83 14.03
C CYS A 150 -21.82 -20.36 15.20
N GLY A 151 -21.93 -19.11 15.65
CA GLY A 151 -21.12 -18.53 16.72
C GLY A 151 -19.76 -17.97 16.30
N HIS A 152 -19.28 -18.29 15.08
CA HIS A 152 -18.01 -17.80 14.57
C HIS A 152 -18.07 -16.32 14.16
N GLY A 153 -17.05 -15.55 14.49
CA GLY A 153 -16.85 -14.19 13.96
C GLY A 153 -16.32 -14.29 12.53
N CYS A 154 -17.12 -13.94 11.53
CA CYS A 154 -16.74 -14.07 10.11
C CYS A 154 -16.76 -12.69 9.43
N PHE A 155 -15.77 -12.44 8.58
CA PHE A 155 -15.65 -11.21 7.81
C PHE A 155 -16.55 -11.17 6.56
N LEU A 156 -17.05 -12.33 6.10
CA LEU A 156 -18.03 -12.37 5.01
C LEU A 156 -19.40 -11.94 5.54
N THR A 157 -19.84 -10.75 5.15
CA THR A 157 -20.98 -10.08 5.80
C THR A 157 -22.34 -10.48 5.24
N THR A 158 -22.44 -10.93 3.99
CA THR A 158 -23.74 -11.11 3.32
C THR A 158 -24.45 -12.44 3.60
N THR A 159 -23.74 -13.47 4.06
CA THR A 159 -24.32 -14.80 4.34
C THR A 159 -24.59 -15.02 5.82
N SER A 160 -25.61 -15.82 6.16
CA SER A 160 -25.89 -16.23 7.56
C SER A 160 -24.85 -17.22 8.11
N GLN A 161 -24.19 -17.96 7.22
CA GLN A 161 -23.15 -18.95 7.56
C GLN A 161 -21.74 -18.37 7.38
N CYS A 162 -20.78 -18.84 8.18
CA CYS A 162 -19.36 -18.50 8.02
C CYS A 162 -18.70 -19.36 6.94
N CYS A 163 -17.48 -19.01 6.51
CA CYS A 163 -16.73 -19.74 5.47
C CYS A 163 -16.67 -21.25 5.77
N SER A 164 -16.30 -21.61 7.01
CA SER A 164 -16.13 -23.00 7.43
C SER A 164 -17.45 -23.78 7.43
N CYS A 165 -18.53 -23.17 7.94
CA CYS A 165 -19.85 -23.82 7.98
C CYS A 165 -20.54 -23.90 6.62
N SER A 166 -20.28 -22.94 5.72
CA SER A 166 -20.81 -22.96 4.35
C SER A 166 -20.10 -23.98 3.46
N ASP A 167 -18.86 -24.34 3.79
CA ASP A 167 -18.09 -25.30 3.03
C ASP A 167 -18.59 -26.72 3.29
N ARG A 168 -19.16 -27.34 2.24
CA ARG A 168 -19.64 -28.73 2.25
C ARG A 168 -18.72 -29.69 1.51
N ARG A 169 -17.53 -29.25 1.09
CA ARG A 169 -16.55 -30.11 0.42
C ARG A 169 -16.16 -31.26 1.36
N PRO A 170 -16.12 -32.52 0.88
CA PRO A 170 -15.68 -33.66 1.68
C PRO A 170 -14.27 -33.46 2.22
N HIS A 171 -13.99 -33.92 3.45
CA HIS A 171 -12.64 -33.89 4.00
C HIS A 171 -11.74 -34.84 3.21
N SER A 172 -10.75 -34.27 2.50
CA SER A 172 -9.73 -35.04 1.80
C SER A 172 -8.57 -35.28 2.76
N GLU A 173 -8.57 -36.43 3.45
CA GLU A 173 -7.50 -36.78 4.39
C GLU A 173 -6.17 -37.07 3.68
N TYR A 174 -6.21 -37.55 2.43
CA TYR A 174 -5.03 -38.16 1.80
C TYR A 174 -4.37 -37.34 0.69
N LYS A 175 -5.06 -36.40 0.03
CA LYS A 175 -4.53 -35.76 -1.20
C LYS A 175 -4.77 -34.26 -1.33
N GLY A 176 -5.19 -33.57 -0.27
CA GLY A 176 -5.54 -32.14 -0.35
C GLY A 176 -6.65 -31.86 -1.37
N TYR A 177 -6.86 -30.58 -1.68
CA TYR A 177 -7.80 -30.12 -2.71
C TYR A 177 -7.06 -29.69 -3.97
N GLU A 178 -7.71 -29.85 -5.12
CA GLU A 178 -7.18 -29.37 -6.40
C GLU A 178 -7.15 -27.84 -6.41
N LYS A 179 -5.98 -27.29 -6.74
CA LYS A 179 -5.74 -25.85 -6.88
C LYS A 179 -4.95 -25.62 -8.16
N TYR A 180 -5.41 -24.69 -8.98
CA TYR A 180 -4.63 -24.24 -10.13
C TYR A 180 -3.48 -23.36 -9.67
N VAL A 181 -2.27 -23.63 -10.18
CA VAL A 181 -1.06 -22.85 -9.94
C VAL A 181 -0.53 -22.38 -11.29
N ASP A 182 -0.40 -21.06 -11.45
CA ASP A 182 0.08 -20.46 -12.70
C ASP A 182 1.43 -21.06 -13.13
N GLY A 183 1.50 -21.49 -14.39
CA GLY A 183 2.68 -22.15 -14.97
C GLY A 183 2.91 -23.60 -14.52
N ARG A 184 2.11 -24.15 -13.60
CA ARG A 184 2.22 -25.54 -13.10
C ARG A 184 0.94 -26.37 -13.24
N GLY A 185 -0.17 -25.75 -13.66
CA GLY A 185 -1.44 -26.44 -13.87
C GLY A 185 -2.15 -26.80 -12.56
N ILE A 186 -3.01 -27.82 -12.62
CA ILE A 186 -3.77 -28.30 -11.45
C ILE A 186 -2.84 -29.11 -10.53
N GLN A 187 -2.73 -28.67 -9.28
CA GLN A 187 -1.94 -29.30 -8.23
C GLN A 187 -2.83 -29.73 -7.06
N ARG A 188 -2.53 -30.87 -6.44
CA ARG A 188 -3.27 -31.42 -5.29
C ARG A 188 -2.64 -31.02 -3.96
N THR A 189 -2.44 -29.71 -3.80
CA THR A 189 -1.76 -29.12 -2.64
C THR A 189 -2.63 -28.12 -1.88
N GLY A 190 -3.88 -27.93 -2.30
CA GLY A 190 -4.80 -26.98 -1.67
C GLY A 190 -5.24 -27.45 -0.28
N GLN A 191 -5.26 -26.53 0.69
CA GLN A 191 -5.90 -26.76 1.97
C GLN A 191 -7.37 -26.34 1.89
N ARG A 192 -8.25 -27.01 2.63
CA ARG A 192 -9.68 -26.70 2.67
C ARG A 192 -9.93 -25.22 3.00
N ASN A 193 -9.24 -24.74 4.03
CA ASN A 193 -9.37 -23.41 4.60
C ASN A 193 -8.50 -22.34 3.90
N GLN A 194 -7.79 -22.65 2.82
CA GLN A 194 -6.84 -21.71 2.21
C GLN A 194 -7.49 -20.37 1.80
N ASP A 195 -8.76 -20.42 1.39
CA ASP A 195 -9.56 -19.28 0.91
C ASP A 195 -10.58 -18.79 1.95
N TYR A 196 -10.51 -19.31 3.19
CA TYR A 196 -11.35 -18.81 4.27
C TYR A 196 -10.85 -17.46 4.76
N CYS A 197 -11.74 -16.66 5.37
CA CYS A 197 -11.31 -15.47 6.07
C CYS A 197 -10.40 -15.82 7.28
N PRO A 198 -9.55 -14.88 7.77
CA PRO A 198 -8.56 -15.17 8.81
C PRO A 198 -9.12 -15.85 10.05
N SER A 199 -10.30 -15.45 10.51
CA SER A 199 -10.97 -16.03 11.68
C SER A 199 -11.53 -17.44 11.41
N CYS A 200 -11.95 -17.74 10.19
CA CYS A 200 -12.44 -19.07 9.84
C CYS A 200 -11.31 -20.05 9.55
N LYS A 201 -10.08 -19.61 9.29
CA LYS A 201 -8.94 -20.50 9.05
C LYS A 201 -8.54 -21.32 10.28
N THR A 202 -8.82 -20.80 11.48
CA THR A 202 -8.40 -21.37 12.77
C THR A 202 -9.47 -22.24 13.44
N ASN A 203 -10.65 -22.39 12.83
CA ASN A 203 -11.73 -23.26 13.31
C ASN A 203 -11.82 -24.53 12.47
#